data_AF-A0A392Q0F7-F1
#
_entry.id   AF-A0A392Q0F7-F1
#
_cell.length_a   1.000
_cell.length_b   1.000
_cell.length_c   1.000
_cell.angle_alpha   90.00
_cell.angle_beta   90.00
_cell.angle_gamma   90.00
#
_symmetry.space_group_name_H-M   'P 1'
#
loop_
_entity.id
_entity.type
_entity.pdbx_description
1 polymer ?
#
loop_
_entity_poly.entity_id
_entity_poly.type
_entity_poly.pdbx_seq_one_letter_code
_entity_poly.pdbx_strand_id
1 'polypeptide(L)' 'YGGVAPKMAEEAHSQVIDQVVQEALDKAYMTEKDLTAVAVSIGPGLSLCLRGNT' A
#
# COMPACT_ATOMS: atom_id res chain seq x y z
N TYR A 1 -24.62 -3.59 -1.68
CA TYR A 1 -23.16 -3.43 -1.65
C TYR A 1 -22.63 -3.11 -0.23
N GLY A 2 -23.22 -3.65 0.84
CA GLY A 2 -22.95 -3.20 2.22
C GLY A 2 -21.71 -3.80 2.90
N GLY A 3 -20.70 -4.21 2.13
CA GLY A 3 -19.51 -4.90 2.67
C GLY A 3 -18.32 -4.83 1.71
N VAL A 4 -17.14 -5.10 2.25
CA VAL A 4 -15.88 -5.07 1.49
C VAL A 4 -15.76 -6.35 0.67
N ALA A 5 -15.57 -6.23 -0.64
CA ALA A 5 -15.20 -7.33 -1.52
C ALA A 5 -13.68 -7.48 -1.54
N PRO A 6 -13.09 -8.53 -0.91
CA PRO A 6 -11.65 -8.58 -0.67
C PRO A 6 -10.79 -8.53 -1.93
N LYS A 7 -11.26 -9.13 -3.03
CA LYS A 7 -10.51 -9.13 -4.30
C LYS A 7 -10.49 -7.76 -4.97
N MET A 8 -11.62 -7.04 -4.96
CA MET A 8 -11.67 -5.67 -5.47
C MET A 8 -10.81 -4.72 -4.64
N ALA A 9 -10.75 -4.93 -3.32
CA ALA A 9 -9.89 -4.14 -2.44
C ALA A 9 -8.39 -4.39 -2.71
N GLU A 10 -7.99 -5.65 -2.94
CA GLU A 10 -6.61 -5.99 -3.32
C GLU A 10 -6.22 -5.42 -4.69
N GLU A 11 -7.08 -5.52 -5.69
CA GLU A 11 -6.85 -4.92 -7.01
C GLU A 11 -6.74 -3.39 -6.92
N ALA A 12 -7.60 -2.74 -6.14
CA ALA A 12 -7.55 -1.30 -5.93
C ALA A 12 -6.23 -0.86 -5.27
N HIS A 13 -5.74 -1.60 -4.25
CA HIS A 13 -4.43 -1.32 -3.65
C HIS A 13 -3.30 -1.46 -4.68
N SER A 14 -3.28 -2.55 -5.45
CA SER A 14 -2.22 -2.78 -6.45
C SER A 14 -2.20 -1.72 -7.55
N GLN A 15 -3.35 -1.17 -7.93
CA GLN A 15 -3.45 -0.15 -8.98
C GLN A 15 -2.90 1.21 -8.55
N VAL A 16 -2.94 1.53 -7.26
CA VAL A 16 -2.66 2.89 -6.76
C VAL A 16 -1.41 2.99 -5.89
N ILE A 17 -0.83 1.86 -5.44
CA ILE A 17 0.24 1.85 -4.43
C ILE A 17 1.45 2.71 -4.85
N ASP A 18 1.91 2.60 -6.09
CA ASP A 18 3.06 3.37 -6.59
C ASP A 18 2.76 4.88 -6.61
N GLN A 19 1.54 5.25 -7.02
CA GLN A 19 1.10 6.65 -7.02
C GLN A 19 1.06 7.21 -5.60
N VAL A 20 0.45 6.51 -4.65
CA VAL A 20 0.35 7.03 -3.26
C VAL A 20 1.72 7.08 -2.57
N VAL A 21 2.64 6.16 -2.89
CA VAL A 21 4.02 6.22 -2.40
C VAL A 21 4.75 7.43 -2.98
N GLN A 22 4.67 7.66 -4.29
CA GLN A 22 5.31 8.83 -4.92
C GLN A 22 4.72 10.14 -4.37
N GLU A 23 3.39 10.25 -4.26
CA GLU A 23 2.75 11.43 -3.68
C GLU A 23 3.20 11.69 -2.23
N ALA A 24 3.43 10.65 -1.44
CA ALA A 24 3.91 10.78 -0.06
C ALA A 24 5.36 11.30 -0.02
N LEU A 25 6.24 10.79 -0.89
CA LEU A 25 7.61 11.27 -1.05
C LEU A 25 7.65 12.74 -1.51
N ASP A 26 6.83 13.09 -2.52
CA ASP A 26 6.73 14.45 -3.05
C ASP A 26 6.26 15.44 -1.97
N LYS A 27 5.23 15.09 -1.20
CA LYS A 27 4.71 15.91 -0.08
C LYS A 27 5.73 16.07 1.04
N ALA A 28 6.59 15.08 1.24
CA ALA A 28 7.67 15.12 2.23
C ALA A 28 8.94 15.81 1.73
N TYR A 29 9.02 16.15 0.43
CA TYR A 29 10.24 16.63 -0.23
C TYR A 29 11.42 15.66 -0.04
N MET A 30 11.16 14.35 -0.14
CA MET A 30 12.14 13.29 0.03
C MET A 30 12.23 12.41 -1.21
N THR A 31 13.35 11.72 -1.35
CA THR A 31 13.53 10.61 -2.29
C THR A 31 13.56 9.28 -1.53
N GLU A 32 13.41 8.18 -2.24
CA GLU A 32 13.53 6.83 -1.68
C GLU A 32 14.90 6.57 -1.02
N LYS A 33 15.94 7.30 -1.44
CA LYS A 33 17.30 7.20 -0.87
C LYS A 33 17.43 7.84 0.51
N ASP A 34 16.49 8.71 0.88
CA ASP A 34 16.46 9.35 2.18
C ASP A 34 15.80 8.47 3.25
N LEU A 35 15.20 7.33 2.84
CA LEU A 35 14.54 6.40 3.74
C LEU A 35 15.54 5.45 4.40
N THR A 36 15.43 5.31 5.72
CA THR A 36 16.25 4.34 6.50
C THR A 36 15.55 2.98 6.65
N ALA A 37 14.23 2.94 6.56
CA ALA A 37 13.42 1.74 6.72
C ALA A 37 12.06 1.88 6.03
N VAL A 38 11.42 0.75 5.72
CA VAL A 38 10.04 0.67 5.24
C VAL A 38 9.25 -0.22 6.18
N ALA A 39 8.14 0.31 6.71
CA ALA A 39 7.22 -0.44 7.55
C ALA A 39 5.98 -0.83 6.75
N VAL A 40 5.51 -2.06 6.93
CA VAL A 40 4.28 -2.57 6.33
C VAL A 40 3.36 -3.14 7.41
N SER A 41 2.06 -2.98 7.23
CA SER A 41 1.08 -3.64 8.08
C SER A 41 1.06 -5.15 7.80
N ILE A 42 1.39 -5.97 8.80
CA ILE A 42 1.39 -7.44 8.66
C ILE A 42 0.09 -8.11 9.13
N GLY A 43 -0.76 -7.37 9.87
CA GLY A 43 -2.05 -7.86 10.34
C GLY A 43 -2.42 -7.37 11.75
N PRO A 44 -3.63 -7.73 12.25
CA PRO A 44 -4.66 -8.51 11.55
C PRO A 44 -5.37 -7.69 10.44
N GLY A 45 -5.98 -8.37 9.47
CA GLY A 45 -6.71 -7.69 8.38
C GLY A 45 -7.11 -8.63 7.24
N LEU A 46 -7.55 -8.06 6.12
CA LEU A 46 -7.88 -8.82 4.90
C LEU A 46 -6.60 -9.40 4.31
N SER A 47 -6.45 -10.73 4.41
CA SER A 47 -5.22 -11.42 4.02
C SER A 47 -4.79 -11.15 2.57
N LEU A 48 -5.73 -10.95 1.65
CA LEU A 48 -5.45 -10.58 0.26
C LEU A 48 -4.80 -9.20 0.14
N CYS A 49 -5.21 -8.24 0.96
CA CYS A 49 -4.69 -6.88 0.97
C CYS A 49 -3.35 -6.73 1.72
N LEU A 50 -2.93 -7.75 2.47
CA LEU A 50 -1.70 -7.75 3.27
C LEU A 50 -0.58 -8.60 2.67
N ARG A 51 -0.83 -9.32 1.58
CA ARG A 51 0.19 -10.12 0.89
C ARG A 51 0.98 -9.21 -0.05
N GLY A 52 2.25 -8.99 0.25
CA GLY A 52 3.21 -8.54 -0.75
C GLY A 52 3.42 -9.66 -1.77
N ASN A 53 3.32 -9.33 -3.06
CA ASN A 53 3.55 -10.29 -4.14
C ASN A 53 5.05 -10.65 -4.15
N THR A 54 5.41 -11.74 -3.46
CA THR A 54 6.72 -12.41 -3.57
C THR A 54 6.59 -13.66 -4.41
#